data_AF-A0A9E5V6N5-F1
#
_entry.id   AF-A0A9E5V6N5-F1
#
_cell.length_a   1.000
_cell.length_b   1.000
_cell.length_c   1.000
_cell.angle_alpha   90.00
_cell.angle_beta   90.00
_cell.angle_gamma   90.00
#
_symmetry.space_group_name_H-M   'P 1'
#
loop_
_entity.id
_entity.type
_entity.pdbx_description
1 polymer ?
#
loop_
_entity_poly.entity_id
_entity_poly.type
_entity_poly.pdbx_seq_one_letter_code
_entity_poly.pdbx_strand_id
1 'polypeptide(L)'
;FPNRKSGFAQYFADQEDYNLVNATCIDLGGGTSDISIWQNNNLIHQCSIQLAGRDLFSQFLELNPKFLKQRLEIKQSDWQGLEKGNFNAKLDIFMRWQSENWLKTKRAFVEEEEDFQGLLRLIAMGFAGLYYYVGIILGVLYDEKIYTINEITPVYMGGNGSRLLHWLAIGGRFDRHSDVNKLLSRMLSQGSRFPDTEEITRLSTRPKDEVAWGLVQERTKLQGLTRKTKDLIISGEDCEINGQPVSCRERLELEENIEEFHVSEEMLQLRNFLDQFNLALRELEIDGLTPLPNYQPSQGMEANQRLWRDVYRELKGVTLQIKGDAKNIRLEPPFILGLKALMRVLGKEWAGK
;
A
#
# COMPACT_ATOMS: atom_id res chain seq x y z
N PHE A 1 24.63 5.73 -12.61
CA PHE A 1 23.24 5.78 -13.09
C PHE A 1 22.32 5.81 -11.89
N PRO A 2 21.34 6.73 -11.86
CA PRO A 2 20.29 6.73 -10.84
C PRO A 2 19.55 5.39 -10.86
N ASN A 3 19.02 4.97 -9.71
CA ASN A 3 18.10 3.82 -9.63
C ASN A 3 16.67 4.26 -9.99
N ARG A 4 15.72 3.34 -10.16
CA ARG A 4 14.34 3.70 -10.58
C ARG A 4 13.67 4.72 -9.66
N LYS A 5 13.92 4.63 -8.36
CA LYS A 5 13.32 5.49 -7.31
C LYS A 5 13.82 6.92 -7.39
N SER A 6 15.10 7.07 -7.68
CA SER A 6 15.74 8.37 -7.90
C SER A 6 15.26 9.01 -9.19
N GLY A 7 15.08 8.24 -10.28
CA GLY A 7 14.45 8.76 -11.50
C GLY A 7 13.00 9.20 -11.29
N PHE A 8 12.22 8.46 -10.50
CA PHE A 8 10.85 8.81 -10.18
C PHE A 8 10.74 10.13 -9.39
N ALA A 9 11.50 10.29 -8.31
CA ALA A 9 11.51 11.54 -7.54
C ALA A 9 12.00 12.73 -8.38
N GLN A 10 12.98 12.50 -9.26
CA GLN A 10 13.50 13.50 -10.18
C GLN A 10 12.44 14.02 -11.16
N TYR A 11 11.54 13.15 -11.64
CA TYR A 11 10.42 13.58 -12.47
C TYR A 11 9.51 14.60 -11.76
N PHE A 12 9.09 14.33 -10.52
CA PHE A 12 8.24 15.30 -9.79
C PHE A 12 9.00 16.59 -9.47
N ALA A 13 10.28 16.48 -9.13
CA ALA A 13 11.09 17.64 -8.77
C ALA A 13 11.41 18.56 -9.96
N ASP A 14 11.73 17.98 -11.12
CA ASP A 14 12.33 18.71 -12.24
C ASP A 14 11.39 18.86 -13.45
N GLN A 15 10.41 17.96 -13.64
CA GLN A 15 9.44 18.03 -14.75
C GLN A 15 8.08 18.61 -14.32
N GLU A 16 7.59 18.23 -13.13
CA GLU A 16 6.34 18.79 -12.58
C GLU A 16 6.58 19.98 -11.63
N ASP A 17 7.85 20.38 -11.46
CA ASP A 17 8.33 21.53 -10.67
C ASP A 17 7.81 21.57 -9.21
N TYR A 18 7.66 20.39 -8.60
CA TYR A 18 7.34 20.30 -7.19
C TYR A 18 8.60 20.44 -6.32
N ASN A 19 8.42 20.98 -5.12
CA ASN A 19 9.47 21.04 -4.11
C ASN A 19 9.43 19.78 -3.23
N LEU A 20 10.54 19.03 -3.19
CA LEU A 20 10.71 17.86 -2.30
C LEU A 20 11.34 18.28 -0.97
N VAL A 21 10.86 19.39 -0.40
CA VAL A 21 11.35 19.93 0.88
C VAL A 21 11.01 18.99 2.02
N ASN A 22 9.80 18.44 2.05
CA ASN A 22 9.41 17.30 2.88
C ASN A 22 8.44 16.49 2.03
N ALA A 23 8.83 15.31 1.57
CA ALA A 23 8.01 14.58 0.61
C ALA A 23 8.24 13.07 0.69
N THR A 24 7.18 12.31 0.47
CA THR A 24 7.29 10.89 0.17
C THR A 24 6.97 10.65 -1.29
N CYS A 25 7.83 9.91 -1.97
CA CYS A 25 7.61 9.47 -3.35
C CYS A 25 7.42 7.95 -3.37
N ILE A 26 6.34 7.48 -4.00
CA ILE A 26 5.98 6.07 -4.11
C ILE A 26 5.80 5.68 -5.59
N ASP A 27 6.68 4.83 -6.10
CA ASP A 27 6.49 4.17 -7.40
C ASP A 27 5.77 2.82 -7.17
N LEU A 28 4.47 2.80 -7.52
CA LEU A 28 3.58 1.67 -7.31
C LEU A 28 3.53 0.80 -8.56
N GLY A 29 4.26 -0.32 -8.53
CA GLY A 29 4.31 -1.30 -9.60
C GLY A 29 3.18 -2.34 -9.55
N GLY A 30 3.38 -3.44 -10.30
CA GLY A 30 2.47 -4.58 -10.25
C GLY A 30 2.72 -5.51 -9.05
N GLY A 31 3.98 -5.67 -8.62
CA GLY A 31 4.35 -6.58 -7.52
C GLY A 31 5.11 -5.94 -6.37
N THR A 32 5.50 -4.66 -6.49
CA THR A 32 6.25 -3.94 -5.46
C THR A 32 5.86 -2.47 -5.40
N SER A 33 5.97 -1.88 -4.22
CA SER A 33 5.99 -0.43 -4.02
C SER A 33 7.40 0.00 -3.65
N ASP A 34 7.97 0.91 -4.43
CA ASP A 34 9.25 1.52 -4.12
C ASP A 34 9.02 2.88 -3.45
N ILE A 35 9.45 3.00 -2.20
CA ILE A 35 9.24 4.17 -1.35
C ILE A 35 10.57 4.92 -1.22
N SER A 36 10.50 6.25 -1.31
CA SER A 36 11.60 7.15 -0.97
C SER A 36 11.09 8.37 -0.20
N ILE A 37 11.82 8.77 0.84
CA ILE A 37 11.48 9.90 1.70
C ILE A 37 12.57 10.95 1.58
N TRP A 38 12.14 12.19 1.40
CA TRP A 38 12.97 13.33 1.06
C TRP A 38 12.79 14.44 2.09
N GLN A 39 13.91 15.01 2.54
CA GLN A 39 13.94 16.22 3.35
C GLN A 39 15.00 17.18 2.79
N ASN A 40 14.62 18.44 2.57
CA ASN A 40 15.46 19.48 1.98
C ASN A 40 16.12 19.04 0.66
N ASN A 41 15.35 18.39 -0.23
CA ASN A 41 15.83 17.80 -1.49
C ASN A 41 16.90 16.69 -1.32
N ASN A 42 17.11 16.18 -0.11
CA ASN A 42 18.01 15.06 0.16
C ASN A 42 17.24 13.78 0.39
N LEU A 43 17.69 12.69 -0.25
CA LEU A 43 17.15 11.35 0.02
C LEU A 43 17.59 10.89 1.41
N ILE A 44 16.64 10.80 2.35
CA ILE A 44 16.93 10.38 3.73
C ILE A 44 16.60 8.91 3.98
N HIS A 45 15.67 8.33 3.21
CA HIS A 45 15.34 6.91 3.32
C HIS A 45 14.80 6.34 2.00
N GLN A 46 15.13 5.09 1.67
CA GLN A 46 14.52 4.34 0.57
C GLN A 46 14.38 2.85 0.88
N CYS A 47 13.18 2.30 0.64
CA CYS A 47 12.87 0.88 0.81
C CYS A 47 11.94 0.38 -0.31
N SER A 48 11.78 -0.94 -0.43
CA SER A 48 10.92 -1.59 -1.43
C SER A 48 10.14 -2.70 -0.77
N ILE A 49 8.82 -2.65 -0.83
CA ILE A 49 7.93 -3.60 -0.15
C ILE A 49 7.06 -4.35 -1.17
N GLN A 50 6.64 -5.57 -0.84
CA GLN A 50 5.78 -6.38 -1.71
C GLN A 50 4.29 -6.15 -1.42
N LEU A 51 3.87 -4.91 -1.56
CA LEU A 51 2.47 -4.50 -1.54
C LEU A 51 2.24 -3.64 -2.77
N ALA A 52 1.48 -4.13 -3.75
CA ALA A 52 1.34 -3.46 -5.04
C ALA A 52 0.04 -3.82 -5.77
N GLY A 53 -0.11 -3.43 -7.03
CA GLY A 53 -1.37 -3.64 -7.79
C GLY A 53 -1.95 -5.06 -7.74
N ARG A 54 -1.10 -6.09 -7.69
CA ARG A 54 -1.55 -7.49 -7.50
C ARG A 54 -2.23 -7.72 -6.17
N ASP A 55 -1.67 -7.18 -5.08
CA ASP A 55 -2.21 -7.31 -3.73
C ASP A 55 -3.38 -6.35 -3.51
N LEU A 56 -3.35 -5.17 -4.11
CA LEU A 56 -4.36 -4.14 -3.93
C LEU A 56 -5.61 -4.34 -4.79
N PHE A 57 -5.53 -5.17 -5.84
CA PHE A 57 -6.64 -5.33 -6.79
C PHE A 57 -6.74 -6.73 -7.38
N SER A 58 -5.70 -7.19 -8.08
CA SER A 58 -5.79 -8.42 -8.89
C SER A 58 -6.20 -9.64 -8.08
N GLN A 59 -5.65 -9.80 -6.87
CA GLN A 59 -5.95 -10.95 -6.02
C GLN A 59 -7.43 -11.06 -5.65
N PHE A 60 -8.15 -9.94 -5.54
CA PHE A 60 -9.57 -9.96 -5.22
C PHE A 60 -10.36 -10.45 -6.43
N LEU A 61 -10.05 -9.95 -7.62
CA LEU A 61 -10.69 -10.40 -8.86
C LEU A 61 -10.38 -11.87 -9.18
N GLU A 62 -9.18 -12.36 -8.84
CA GLU A 62 -8.83 -13.79 -8.88
C GLU A 62 -9.71 -14.62 -7.93
N LEU A 63 -10.00 -14.09 -6.73
CA LEU A 63 -10.87 -14.75 -5.75
C LEU A 63 -12.34 -14.75 -6.20
N ASN A 64 -12.80 -13.69 -6.86
CA ASN A 64 -14.19 -13.53 -7.29
C ASN A 64 -14.32 -13.27 -8.82
N PRO A 65 -14.08 -14.28 -9.67
CA PRO A 65 -14.17 -14.11 -11.12
C PRO A 65 -15.61 -13.83 -11.60
N LYS A 66 -16.63 -14.07 -10.77
CA LYS A 66 -18.03 -13.74 -11.10
C LYS A 66 -18.24 -12.22 -11.18
N PHE A 67 -17.52 -11.45 -10.35
CA PHE A 67 -17.55 -9.99 -10.35
C PHE A 67 -17.16 -9.40 -11.72
N LEU A 68 -16.14 -9.98 -12.39
CA LEU A 68 -15.71 -9.55 -13.73
C LEU A 68 -16.88 -9.59 -14.74
N LYS A 69 -17.70 -10.64 -14.66
CA LYS A 69 -18.86 -10.80 -15.54
C LYS A 69 -20.01 -9.89 -15.14
N GLN A 70 -20.32 -9.84 -13.84
CA GLN A 70 -21.51 -9.15 -13.32
C GLN A 70 -21.37 -7.63 -13.36
N ARG A 71 -20.17 -7.11 -13.08
CA ARG A 71 -19.94 -5.66 -12.93
C ARG A 71 -19.12 -5.06 -14.08
N LEU A 72 -18.09 -5.77 -14.53
CA LEU A 72 -17.20 -5.24 -15.58
C LEU A 72 -17.65 -5.60 -17.01
N GLU A 73 -18.75 -6.35 -17.15
CA GLU A 73 -19.27 -6.85 -18.44
C GLU A 73 -18.24 -7.69 -19.22
N ILE A 74 -17.26 -8.26 -18.53
CA ILE A 74 -16.19 -9.05 -19.12
C ILE A 74 -16.64 -10.52 -19.22
N LYS A 75 -16.50 -11.13 -20.40
CA LYS A 75 -16.86 -12.55 -20.60
C LYS A 75 -16.02 -13.45 -19.69
N GLN A 76 -16.68 -14.12 -18.75
CA GLN A 76 -16.03 -15.04 -17.79
C GLN A 76 -15.21 -16.15 -18.47
N SER A 77 -15.68 -16.66 -19.62
CA SER A 77 -14.98 -17.66 -20.42
C SER A 77 -13.55 -17.27 -20.76
N ASP A 78 -13.28 -15.97 -20.90
CA ASP A 78 -12.00 -15.49 -21.36
C ASP A 78 -10.97 -15.40 -20.21
N TRP A 79 -11.39 -15.67 -18.97
CA TRP A 79 -10.60 -15.52 -17.75
C TRP A 79 -10.61 -16.76 -16.87
N GLN A 80 -11.62 -17.62 -17.03
CA GLN A 80 -11.75 -18.85 -16.26
C GLN A 80 -10.62 -19.84 -16.61
N GLY A 81 -9.98 -20.39 -15.58
CA GLY A 81 -8.92 -21.39 -15.76
C GLY A 81 -7.57 -20.82 -16.24
N LEU A 82 -7.43 -19.49 -16.35
CA LEU A 82 -6.13 -18.88 -16.60
C LEU A 82 -5.19 -19.15 -15.43
N GLU A 83 -3.96 -19.56 -15.73
CA GLU A 83 -2.88 -19.53 -14.76
C GLU A 83 -2.69 -18.10 -14.23
N LYS A 84 -2.24 -17.99 -12.98
CA LYS A 84 -2.09 -16.71 -12.26
C LYS A 84 -1.32 -15.66 -13.08
N GLY A 85 -0.24 -16.05 -13.76
CA GLY A 85 0.54 -15.13 -14.60
C GLY A 85 -0.28 -14.53 -15.76
N ASN A 86 -1.05 -15.38 -16.45
CA ASN A 86 -1.87 -14.98 -17.60
C ASN A 86 -3.07 -14.14 -17.18
N PHE A 87 -3.70 -14.47 -16.05
CA PHE A 87 -4.76 -13.66 -15.47
C PHE A 87 -4.27 -12.22 -15.19
N ASN A 88 -3.13 -12.10 -14.50
CA ASN A 88 -2.56 -10.79 -14.15
C ASN A 88 -2.18 -9.98 -15.40
N ALA A 89 -1.54 -10.59 -16.39
CA ALA A 89 -1.17 -9.90 -17.63
C ALA A 89 -2.41 -9.35 -18.37
N LYS A 90 -3.50 -10.12 -18.39
CA LYS A 90 -4.75 -9.69 -19.02
C LYS A 90 -5.45 -8.59 -18.23
N LEU A 91 -5.42 -8.66 -16.89
CA LEU A 91 -5.94 -7.61 -16.02
C LEU A 91 -5.16 -6.31 -16.18
N ASP A 92 -3.84 -6.38 -16.29
CA ASP A 92 -2.99 -5.21 -16.56
C ASP A 92 -3.37 -4.52 -17.87
N ILE A 93 -3.72 -5.29 -18.91
CA ILE A 93 -4.22 -4.74 -20.19
C ILE A 93 -5.57 -4.02 -19.98
N PHE A 94 -6.52 -4.65 -19.28
CA PHE A 94 -7.81 -4.02 -18.95
C PHE A 94 -7.61 -2.72 -18.17
N MET A 95 -6.78 -2.76 -17.13
CA MET A 95 -6.46 -1.60 -16.29
C MET A 95 -5.84 -0.46 -17.09
N ARG A 96 -4.97 -0.77 -18.07
CA ARG A 96 -4.30 0.24 -18.87
C ARG A 96 -5.22 0.94 -19.87
N TRP A 97 -6.11 0.18 -20.52
CA TRP A 97 -6.84 0.64 -21.71
C TRP A 97 -8.33 0.88 -21.50
N GLN A 98 -8.94 0.22 -20.51
CA GLN A 98 -10.40 0.20 -20.36
C GLN A 98 -10.88 0.73 -19.01
N SER A 99 -10.07 0.62 -17.96
CA SER A 99 -10.49 0.95 -16.59
C SER A 99 -10.98 2.39 -16.44
N GLU A 100 -10.27 3.40 -16.95
CA GLU A 100 -10.70 4.80 -16.83
C GLU A 100 -12.01 5.08 -17.57
N ASN A 101 -12.17 4.54 -18.78
CA ASN A 101 -13.41 4.71 -19.53
C ASN A 101 -14.58 4.00 -18.82
N TRP A 102 -14.33 2.80 -18.27
CA TRP A 102 -15.32 2.08 -17.48
C TRP A 102 -15.71 2.86 -16.22
N LEU A 103 -14.74 3.36 -15.46
CA LEU A 103 -15.00 4.16 -14.26
C LEU A 103 -15.81 5.43 -14.59
N LYS A 104 -15.50 6.11 -15.70
CA LYS A 104 -16.22 7.31 -16.12
C LYS A 104 -17.66 7.03 -16.57
N THR A 105 -17.91 5.90 -17.22
CA THR A 105 -19.18 5.65 -17.94
C THR A 105 -20.08 4.61 -17.26
N LYS A 106 -19.54 3.78 -16.37
CA LYS A 106 -20.23 2.62 -15.80
C LYS A 106 -20.28 2.60 -14.28
N ARG A 107 -19.32 3.24 -13.59
CA ARG A 107 -19.24 3.25 -12.11
C ARG A 107 -20.55 3.63 -11.44
N ALA A 108 -21.17 4.73 -11.86
CA ALA A 108 -22.39 5.27 -11.24
C ALA A 108 -23.56 4.27 -11.23
N PHE A 109 -23.58 3.28 -12.12
CA PHE A 109 -24.63 2.25 -12.17
C PHE A 109 -24.41 1.10 -11.18
N VAL A 110 -23.22 0.99 -10.59
CA VAL A 110 -22.87 -0.09 -9.65
C VAL A 110 -22.37 0.44 -8.30
N GLU A 111 -22.39 1.76 -8.10
CA GLU A 111 -21.80 2.41 -6.92
C GLU A 111 -22.44 1.95 -5.62
N GLU A 112 -23.76 1.75 -5.60
CA GLU A 112 -24.51 1.31 -4.42
C GLU A 112 -24.50 -0.21 -4.20
N GLU A 113 -23.88 -0.98 -5.10
CA GLU A 113 -23.90 -2.43 -5.02
C GLU A 113 -22.93 -2.92 -3.94
N GLU A 114 -23.39 -3.80 -3.04
CA GLU A 114 -22.61 -4.24 -1.87
C GLU A 114 -21.29 -4.91 -2.25
N ASP A 115 -21.25 -5.68 -3.33
CA ASP A 115 -20.03 -6.32 -3.82
C ASP A 115 -19.05 -5.30 -4.42
N PHE A 116 -19.55 -4.24 -5.06
CA PHE A 116 -18.72 -3.14 -5.55
C PHE A 116 -18.12 -2.34 -4.37
N GLN A 117 -18.96 -1.95 -3.41
CA GLN A 117 -18.53 -1.30 -2.17
C GLN A 117 -17.53 -2.14 -1.37
N GLY A 118 -17.73 -3.46 -1.33
CA GLY A 118 -16.78 -4.41 -0.75
C GLY A 118 -15.40 -4.36 -1.41
N LEU A 119 -15.36 -4.34 -2.75
CA LEU A 119 -14.10 -4.21 -3.50
C LEU A 119 -13.42 -2.86 -3.23
N LEU A 120 -14.17 -1.75 -3.27
CA LEU A 120 -13.62 -0.42 -3.00
C LEU A 120 -13.02 -0.33 -1.60
N ARG A 121 -13.70 -0.88 -0.59
CA ARG A 121 -13.19 -0.97 0.79
C ARG A 121 -11.89 -1.77 0.88
N LEU A 122 -11.77 -2.88 0.15
CA LEU A 122 -10.53 -3.67 0.12
C LEU A 122 -9.36 -2.92 -0.53
N ILE A 123 -9.61 -2.22 -1.65
CA ILE A 123 -8.60 -1.37 -2.31
C ILE A 123 -8.19 -0.23 -1.36
N ALA A 124 -9.17 0.45 -0.76
CA ALA A 124 -8.95 1.55 0.18
C ALA A 124 -8.13 1.08 1.39
N MET A 125 -8.44 -0.08 1.96
CA MET A 125 -7.69 -0.68 3.06
C MET A 125 -6.23 -0.93 2.69
N GLY A 126 -5.96 -1.43 1.49
CA GLY A 126 -4.60 -1.65 1.03
C GLY A 126 -3.78 -0.37 0.87
N PHE A 127 -4.37 0.70 0.29
CA PHE A 127 -3.71 2.01 0.22
C PHE A 127 -3.57 2.67 1.60
N ALA A 128 -4.61 2.63 2.43
CA ALA A 128 -4.59 3.12 3.79
C ALA A 128 -3.49 2.45 4.62
N GLY A 129 -3.35 1.13 4.52
CA GLY A 129 -2.29 0.37 5.19
C GLY A 129 -0.90 0.71 4.66
N LEU A 130 -0.75 0.95 3.34
CA LEU A 130 0.51 1.47 2.78
C LEU A 130 0.88 2.83 3.40
N TYR A 131 -0.08 3.75 3.52
CA TYR A 131 0.15 5.08 4.11
C TYR A 131 0.45 5.00 5.61
N TYR A 132 -0.25 4.12 6.34
CA TYR A 132 0.03 3.84 7.74
C TYR A 132 1.47 3.34 7.93
N TYR A 133 1.91 2.41 7.07
CA TYR A 133 3.29 1.91 7.10
C TYR A 133 4.33 2.98 6.76
N VAL A 134 4.07 3.84 5.77
CA VAL A 134 4.91 5.02 5.49
C VAL A 134 4.95 5.94 6.73
N GLY A 135 3.83 6.08 7.42
CA GLY A 135 3.76 6.81 8.69
C GLY A 135 4.70 6.21 9.73
N ILE A 136 4.68 4.89 9.92
CA ILE A 136 5.61 4.19 10.83
C ILE A 136 7.06 4.51 10.46
N ILE A 137 7.41 4.47 9.16
CA ILE A 137 8.75 4.83 8.69
C ILE A 137 9.10 6.26 9.10
N LEU A 138 8.24 7.24 8.83
CA LEU A 138 8.47 8.64 9.19
C LEU A 138 8.70 8.82 10.69
N GLY A 139 7.88 8.17 11.51
CA GLY A 139 8.03 8.20 12.96
C GLY A 139 9.37 7.62 13.40
N VAL A 140 9.83 6.51 12.82
CA VAL A 140 11.12 5.90 13.17
C VAL A 140 12.28 6.80 12.76
N LEU A 141 12.25 7.36 11.54
CA LEU A 141 13.28 8.29 11.09
C LEU A 141 13.36 9.55 11.97
N TYR A 142 12.23 9.98 12.53
CA TYR A 142 12.18 11.11 13.48
C TYR A 142 12.77 10.75 14.85
N ASP A 143 12.47 9.55 15.35
CA ASP A 143 13.09 9.04 16.58
C ASP A 143 14.61 8.92 16.42
N GLU A 144 15.08 8.46 15.25
CA GLU A 144 16.49 8.35 14.84
C GLU A 144 17.16 9.70 14.52
N LYS A 145 16.43 10.82 14.55
CA LYS A 145 16.91 12.18 14.19
C LYS A 145 17.39 12.33 12.75
N ILE A 146 17.01 11.41 11.87
CA ILE A 146 17.25 11.48 10.41
C ILE A 146 16.23 12.39 9.75
N TYR A 147 14.95 12.25 10.10
CA TYR A 147 13.89 13.19 9.74
C TYR A 147 13.71 14.17 10.90
N THR A 148 13.75 15.47 10.63
CA THR A 148 13.86 16.48 11.71
C THR A 148 12.58 17.22 12.03
N ILE A 149 11.50 16.99 11.28
CA ILE A 149 10.24 17.73 11.41
C ILE A 149 9.16 16.78 11.93
N ASN A 150 8.30 17.27 12.82
CA ASN A 150 7.20 16.49 13.42
C ASN A 150 5.91 16.66 12.61
N GLU A 151 5.98 16.43 11.30
CA GLU A 151 4.88 16.62 10.35
C GLU A 151 4.87 15.48 9.33
N ILE A 152 3.67 15.06 8.94
CA ILE A 152 3.50 14.12 7.82
C ILE A 152 3.90 14.79 6.49
N THR A 153 4.07 13.98 5.45
CA THR A 153 4.56 14.48 4.16
C THR A 153 3.48 14.44 3.07
N PRO A 154 3.47 15.40 2.14
CA PRO A 154 2.77 15.22 0.87
C PRO A 154 3.33 13.98 0.16
N VAL A 155 2.43 13.24 -0.50
CA VAL A 155 2.78 12.00 -1.20
C VAL A 155 2.67 12.17 -2.71
N TYR A 156 3.78 11.94 -3.40
CA TYR A 156 3.83 11.85 -4.86
C TYR A 156 3.81 10.39 -5.27
N MET A 157 2.82 9.99 -6.07
CA MET A 157 2.62 8.60 -6.45
C MET A 157 2.53 8.43 -7.96
N GLY A 158 3.13 7.37 -8.47
CA GLY A 158 3.06 7.03 -9.88
C GLY A 158 3.33 5.55 -10.10
N GLY A 159 3.76 5.21 -11.31
CA GLY A 159 3.75 3.82 -11.76
C GLY A 159 2.34 3.34 -12.12
N ASN A 160 2.25 2.15 -12.73
CA ASN A 160 0.96 1.65 -13.24
C ASN A 160 -0.07 1.37 -12.15
N GLY A 161 0.37 0.95 -10.96
CA GLY A 161 -0.53 0.60 -9.87
C GLY A 161 -1.19 1.82 -9.24
N SER A 162 -0.62 3.02 -9.38
CA SER A 162 -1.20 4.26 -8.83
C SER A 162 -2.55 4.60 -9.44
N ARG A 163 -2.83 4.11 -10.66
CA ARG A 163 -4.12 4.25 -11.35
C ARG A 163 -5.27 3.62 -10.58
N LEU A 164 -5.00 2.72 -9.64
CA LEU A 164 -6.01 2.17 -8.74
C LEU A 164 -6.63 3.23 -7.81
N LEU A 165 -5.95 4.36 -7.55
CA LEU A 165 -6.55 5.47 -6.80
C LEU A 165 -7.77 6.07 -7.52
N HIS A 166 -7.83 5.99 -8.86
CA HIS A 166 -9.02 6.41 -9.60
C HIS A 166 -10.27 5.57 -9.27
N TRP A 167 -10.10 4.33 -8.78
CA TRP A 167 -11.22 3.51 -8.30
C TRP A 167 -11.76 3.99 -6.96
N LEU A 168 -10.98 4.71 -6.16
CA LEU A 168 -11.41 5.22 -4.87
C LEU A 168 -12.06 6.61 -4.97
N ALA A 169 -11.90 7.30 -6.09
CA ALA A 169 -12.48 8.62 -6.31
C ALA A 169 -13.88 8.50 -6.92
N ILE A 170 -14.84 9.21 -6.33
CA ILE A 170 -16.16 9.43 -6.95
C ILE A 170 -15.98 10.01 -8.35
N GLY A 171 -16.78 9.53 -9.30
CA GLY A 171 -16.67 9.93 -10.71
C GLY A 171 -15.48 9.29 -11.45
N GLY A 172 -14.67 8.45 -10.78
CA GLY A 172 -13.67 7.60 -11.45
C GLY A 172 -12.37 8.31 -11.81
N ARG A 173 -12.10 9.48 -11.23
CA ARG A 173 -10.88 10.24 -11.49
C ARG A 173 -10.35 10.87 -10.21
N PHE A 174 -9.35 10.21 -9.64
CA PHE A 174 -8.59 10.75 -8.52
C PHE A 174 -7.85 12.06 -8.87
N ASP A 175 -7.97 13.04 -7.98
CA ASP A 175 -7.23 14.29 -7.97
C ASP A 175 -7.09 14.83 -6.53
N ARG A 176 -6.54 16.05 -6.39
CA ARG A 176 -6.30 16.69 -5.09
C ARG A 176 -7.57 16.99 -4.28
N HIS A 177 -8.75 16.96 -4.90
CA HIS A 177 -10.03 17.22 -4.26
C HIS A 177 -10.79 15.92 -3.93
N SER A 178 -10.24 14.76 -4.29
CA SER A 178 -10.85 13.48 -3.95
C SER A 178 -10.85 13.26 -2.43
N ASP A 179 -12.00 12.97 -1.85
CA ASP A 179 -12.18 12.83 -0.39
C ASP A 179 -11.32 11.73 0.22
N VAL A 180 -10.96 10.70 -0.54
CA VAL A 180 -10.06 9.65 -0.07
C VAL A 180 -8.68 10.19 0.36
N ASN A 181 -8.26 11.38 -0.08
CA ASN A 181 -7.07 12.04 0.47
C ASN A 181 -7.15 12.22 1.99
N LYS A 182 -8.35 12.51 2.54
CA LYS A 182 -8.56 12.66 3.99
C LYS A 182 -8.21 11.37 4.73
N LEU A 183 -8.63 10.22 4.20
CA LEU A 183 -8.28 8.91 4.75
C LEU A 183 -6.78 8.66 4.67
N LEU A 184 -6.17 8.93 3.51
CA LEU A 184 -4.74 8.68 3.30
C LEU A 184 -3.87 9.54 4.24
N SER A 185 -4.19 10.83 4.38
CA SER A 185 -3.55 11.74 5.34
C SER A 185 -3.71 11.24 6.77
N ARG A 186 -4.94 10.89 7.17
CA ARG A 186 -5.22 10.36 8.50
C ARG A 186 -4.39 9.13 8.81
N MET A 187 -4.27 8.18 7.88
CA MET A 187 -3.47 6.97 8.11
C MET A 187 -1.97 7.26 8.23
N LEU A 188 -1.46 8.20 7.43
CA LEU A 188 -0.07 8.65 7.52
C LEU A 188 0.22 9.29 8.89
N SER A 189 -0.71 10.11 9.39
CA SER A 189 -0.65 10.72 10.72
C SER A 189 -0.68 9.66 11.82
N GLN A 190 -1.62 8.72 11.77
CA GLN A 190 -1.74 7.67 12.79
C GLN A 190 -0.50 6.79 12.86
N GLY A 191 0.05 6.37 11.72
CA GLY A 191 1.27 5.55 11.69
C GLY A 191 2.51 6.28 12.18
N SER A 192 2.63 7.59 11.89
CA SER A 192 3.79 8.41 12.31
C SER A 192 3.68 8.90 13.74
N ARG A 193 2.46 9.00 14.28
CA ARG A 193 2.12 9.70 15.53
C ARG A 193 2.33 11.21 15.43
N PHE A 194 2.35 11.75 14.22
CA PHE A 194 2.40 13.18 13.96
C PHE A 194 0.99 13.75 13.82
N PRO A 195 0.79 15.07 14.00
CA PRO A 195 -0.48 15.71 13.70
C PRO A 195 -0.92 15.45 12.25
N ASP A 196 -2.23 15.31 12.04
CA ASP A 196 -2.82 15.24 10.70
C ASP A 196 -2.84 16.64 10.09
N THR A 197 -2.02 16.87 9.07
CA THR A 197 -1.93 18.16 8.35
C THR A 197 -2.70 18.16 7.02
N GLU A 198 -3.60 17.18 6.83
CA GLU A 198 -4.44 17.04 5.62
C GLU A 198 -3.62 17.00 4.31
N GLU A 199 -2.50 16.30 4.35
CA GLU A 199 -1.59 16.18 3.21
C GLU A 199 -2.26 15.50 2.02
N ILE A 200 -2.04 16.06 0.83
CA ILE A 200 -2.64 15.56 -0.40
C ILE A 200 -1.71 14.60 -1.14
N THR A 201 -2.31 13.58 -1.75
CA THR A 201 -1.62 12.72 -2.71
C THR A 201 -1.71 13.32 -4.11
N ARG A 202 -0.57 13.35 -4.80
CA ARG A 202 -0.48 13.80 -6.19
C ARG A 202 -0.08 12.63 -7.08
N LEU A 203 -0.91 12.36 -8.08
CA LEU A 203 -0.60 11.37 -9.11
C LEU A 203 0.25 11.99 -10.20
N SER A 204 1.21 11.20 -10.70
CA SER A 204 1.93 11.50 -11.93
C SER A 204 0.96 11.66 -13.10
N THR A 205 1.22 12.64 -13.96
CA THR A 205 0.46 12.84 -15.19
C THR A 205 0.86 11.87 -16.31
N ARG A 206 1.96 11.11 -16.15
CA ARG A 206 2.47 10.16 -17.16
C ARG A 206 2.97 8.84 -16.53
N PRO A 207 2.06 7.96 -16.09
CA PRO A 207 2.42 6.64 -15.55
C PRO A 207 3.35 5.84 -16.48
N LYS A 208 4.48 5.35 -15.93
CA LYS A 208 5.65 4.67 -16.55
C LYS A 208 6.69 5.55 -17.23
N ASP A 209 6.35 6.76 -17.65
CA ASP A 209 7.33 7.64 -18.29
C ASP A 209 8.21 8.36 -17.26
N GLU A 210 7.80 8.40 -15.99
CA GLU A 210 8.48 9.16 -14.93
C GLU A 210 9.90 8.64 -14.70
N VAL A 211 10.02 7.32 -14.55
CA VAL A 211 11.30 6.66 -14.30
C VAL A 211 12.21 6.81 -15.51
N ALA A 212 11.68 6.61 -16.72
CA ALA A 212 12.47 6.77 -17.94
C ALA A 212 12.95 8.21 -18.12
N TRP A 213 12.09 9.19 -17.86
CA TRP A 213 12.44 10.60 -17.94
C TRP A 213 13.53 10.97 -16.93
N GLY A 214 13.33 10.64 -15.65
CA GLY A 214 14.32 10.97 -14.61
C GLY A 214 15.67 10.29 -14.82
N LEU A 215 15.71 9.08 -15.39
CA LEU A 215 16.97 8.39 -15.66
C LEU A 215 17.82 9.05 -16.76
N VAL A 216 17.21 9.82 -17.67
CA VAL A 216 17.89 10.46 -18.80
C VAL A 216 18.24 11.93 -18.49
N GLN A 217 17.71 12.48 -17.39
CA GLN A 217 17.89 13.87 -17.03
C GLN A 217 19.26 14.11 -16.37
N GLU A 218 20.09 14.94 -17.01
CA GLU A 218 21.48 15.19 -16.59
C GLU A 218 21.62 16.23 -15.45
N ARG A 219 20.58 17.05 -15.21
CA ARG A 219 20.59 18.12 -14.20
C ARG A 219 19.43 17.93 -13.23
N THR A 220 19.72 18.00 -11.93
CA THR A 220 18.71 17.89 -10.87
C THR A 220 19.12 18.64 -9.62
N LYS A 221 18.13 19.14 -8.88
CA LYS A 221 18.30 19.77 -7.56
C LYS A 221 18.39 18.75 -6.41
N LEU A 222 18.15 17.46 -6.69
CA LEU A 222 18.10 16.40 -5.69
C LEU A 222 19.50 15.84 -5.35
N GLN A 223 19.73 15.55 -4.08
CA GLN A 223 20.96 14.92 -3.59
C GLN A 223 20.69 13.50 -3.06
N GLY A 224 21.74 12.67 -3.03
CA GLY A 224 21.63 11.27 -2.57
C GLY A 224 21.10 10.29 -3.61
N LEU A 225 20.82 10.73 -4.85
CA LEU A 225 20.36 9.89 -5.96
C LEU A 225 21.35 8.76 -6.34
N THR A 226 22.64 8.92 -6.00
CA THR A 226 23.70 7.93 -6.28
C THR A 226 23.82 6.83 -5.22
N ARG A 227 23.04 6.90 -4.12
CA ARG A 227 23.06 5.91 -3.04
C ARG A 227 22.54 4.57 -3.56
N LYS A 228 23.46 3.61 -3.73
CA LYS A 228 23.17 2.27 -4.29
C LYS A 228 22.58 1.31 -3.26
N THR A 229 22.95 1.44 -1.99
CA THR A 229 22.46 0.60 -0.90
C THR A 229 21.05 1.02 -0.49
N LYS A 230 20.13 0.05 -0.51
CA LYS A 230 18.79 0.21 0.08
C LYS A 230 18.93 0.26 1.59
N ASP A 231 18.08 1.05 2.23
CA ASP A 231 18.02 1.05 3.68
C ASP A 231 17.35 -0.23 4.18
N LEU A 232 17.77 -0.68 5.37
CA LEU A 232 17.10 -1.78 6.04
C LEU A 232 15.62 -1.45 6.24
N ILE A 233 14.79 -2.47 6.06
CA ILE A 233 13.35 -2.38 6.15
C ILE A 233 12.95 -2.19 7.62
N ILE A 234 12.07 -1.24 7.92
CA ILE A 234 11.50 -1.10 9.26
C ILE A 234 10.41 -2.15 9.45
N SER A 235 10.42 -2.87 10.58
CA SER A 235 9.54 -4.03 10.79
C SER A 235 8.05 -3.68 10.68
N GLY A 236 7.64 -2.60 11.34
CA GLY A 236 6.26 -2.12 11.39
C GLY A 236 5.34 -2.93 12.30
N GLU A 237 5.74 -4.12 12.74
CA GLU A 237 5.02 -4.94 13.73
C GLU A 237 6.06 -5.71 14.56
N ASP A 238 5.73 -6.05 15.81
CA ASP A 238 6.62 -6.87 16.62
C ASP A 238 6.72 -8.29 16.02
N CYS A 239 7.93 -8.80 15.92
CA CYS A 239 8.20 -10.15 15.41
C CYS A 239 9.34 -10.82 16.16
N GLU A 240 9.60 -12.07 15.83
CA GLU A 240 10.70 -12.88 16.35
C GLU A 240 11.37 -13.61 15.19
N ILE A 241 12.69 -13.55 15.12
CA ILE A 241 13.52 -14.22 14.12
C ILE A 241 14.52 -15.10 14.87
N ASN A 242 14.46 -16.42 14.67
CA ASN A 242 15.31 -17.40 15.35
C ASN A 242 15.33 -17.24 16.90
N GLY A 243 14.16 -17.00 17.51
CA GLY A 243 14.05 -16.78 18.95
C GLY A 243 14.48 -15.38 19.42
N GLN A 244 14.95 -14.50 18.53
CA GLN A 244 15.32 -13.12 18.87
C GLN A 244 14.15 -12.17 18.59
N PRO A 245 13.64 -11.44 19.61
CA PRO A 245 12.58 -10.48 19.41
C PRO A 245 13.08 -9.27 18.62
N VAL A 246 12.24 -8.76 17.72
CA VAL A 246 12.44 -7.54 16.95
C VAL A 246 11.20 -6.68 17.08
N SER A 247 11.37 -5.46 17.57
CA SER A 247 10.30 -4.49 17.76
C SER A 247 9.80 -3.93 16.43
N CYS A 248 8.52 -3.53 16.41
CA CYS A 248 7.87 -2.84 15.30
C CYS A 248 8.61 -1.59 14.81
N ARG A 249 9.42 -0.96 15.65
CA ARG A 249 10.20 0.24 15.30
C ARG A 249 11.62 -0.07 14.85
N GLU A 250 12.07 -1.32 14.98
CA GLU A 250 13.43 -1.72 14.62
C GLU A 250 13.56 -2.02 13.12
N ARG A 251 14.81 -1.94 12.65
CA ARG A 251 15.20 -2.31 11.30
C ARG A 251 15.44 -3.80 11.25
N LEU A 252 14.87 -4.46 10.24
CA LEU A 252 15.06 -5.88 10.00
C LEU A 252 16.39 -6.11 9.29
N GLU A 253 17.27 -6.85 9.95
CA GLU A 253 18.52 -7.34 9.40
C GLU A 253 18.54 -8.87 9.49
N LEU A 254 18.94 -9.52 8.40
CA LEU A 254 19.05 -10.97 8.32
C LEU A 254 20.53 -11.31 8.15
N GLU A 255 21.22 -11.59 9.26
CA GLU A 255 22.65 -11.93 9.23
C GLU A 255 22.90 -13.43 9.04
N GLU A 256 21.93 -14.26 9.41
CA GLU A 256 22.05 -15.72 9.47
C GLU A 256 20.88 -16.43 8.76
N ASN A 257 20.97 -17.74 8.62
CA ASN A 257 19.86 -18.56 8.12
C ASN A 257 18.62 -18.37 9.00
N ILE A 258 17.45 -18.24 8.38
CA ILE A 258 16.18 -18.18 9.12
C ILE A 258 15.69 -19.60 9.34
N GLU A 259 15.66 -20.04 10.59
CA GLU A 259 15.03 -21.28 11.03
C GLU A 259 13.57 -21.05 11.38
N GLU A 260 13.28 -19.93 12.05
CA GLU A 260 11.96 -19.55 12.54
C GLU A 260 11.70 -18.05 12.35
N PHE A 261 10.50 -17.72 11.88
CA PHE A 261 10.02 -16.36 11.71
C PHE A 261 8.58 -16.27 12.20
N HIS A 262 8.34 -15.45 13.20
CA HIS A 262 7.04 -15.30 13.84
C HIS A 262 6.68 -13.82 13.93
N VAL A 263 5.48 -13.45 13.48
CA VAL A 263 4.91 -12.13 13.80
C VAL A 263 4.09 -12.30 15.08
N SER A 264 4.16 -11.31 15.98
CA SER A 264 3.42 -11.33 17.25
C SER A 264 1.93 -11.58 17.01
N GLU A 265 1.34 -12.49 17.79
CA GLU A 265 -0.10 -12.81 17.71
C GLU A 265 -0.99 -11.61 18.09
N GLU A 266 -0.46 -10.70 18.90
CA GLU A 266 -1.14 -9.46 19.25
C GLU A 266 -1.32 -8.52 18.05
N MET A 267 -0.39 -8.52 17.09
CA MET A 267 -0.43 -7.67 15.88
C MET A 267 -0.89 -6.23 16.18
N LEU A 268 -0.27 -5.59 17.19
CA LEU A 268 -0.77 -4.34 17.77
C LEU A 268 -0.86 -3.23 16.71
N GLN A 269 0.13 -3.10 15.84
CA GLN A 269 0.12 -2.07 14.79
C GLN A 269 -0.95 -2.33 13.74
N LEU A 270 -1.13 -3.58 13.31
CA LEU A 270 -2.18 -3.94 12.36
C LEU A 270 -3.59 -3.71 12.93
N ARG A 271 -3.80 -4.01 14.21
CA ARG A 271 -5.08 -3.78 14.89
C ARG A 271 -5.39 -2.31 15.05
N ASN A 272 -4.41 -1.53 15.51
CA ASN A 272 -4.53 -0.09 15.60
C ASN A 272 -4.83 0.52 14.23
N PHE A 273 -4.14 0.07 13.18
CA PHE A 273 -4.45 0.47 11.81
C PHE A 273 -5.92 0.18 11.45
N LEU A 274 -6.42 -1.04 11.67
CA LEU A 274 -7.78 -1.40 11.26
C LEU A 274 -8.83 -0.63 12.07
N ASP A 275 -8.58 -0.38 13.36
CA ASP A 275 -9.42 0.46 14.20
C ASP A 275 -9.48 1.89 13.65
N GLN A 276 -8.31 2.50 13.41
CA GLN A 276 -8.22 3.87 12.90
C GLN A 276 -8.81 3.99 11.50
N PHE A 277 -8.64 2.99 10.63
CA PHE A 277 -9.26 2.94 9.31
C PHE A 277 -10.79 2.98 9.40
N ASN A 278 -11.37 2.16 10.27
CA ASN A 278 -12.83 2.11 10.45
C ASN A 278 -13.39 3.37 11.12
N LEU A 279 -12.68 3.92 12.10
CA LEU A 279 -13.05 5.20 12.73
C LEU A 279 -12.98 6.35 11.72
N ALA A 280 -11.89 6.44 10.96
CA ALA A 280 -11.73 7.46 9.93
C ALA A 280 -12.86 7.42 8.89
N LEU A 281 -13.27 6.23 8.43
CA LEU A 281 -14.40 6.11 7.51
C LEU A 281 -15.75 6.51 8.12
N ARG A 282 -15.92 6.40 9.45
CA ARG A 282 -17.13 6.87 10.15
C ARG A 282 -17.13 8.38 10.36
N GLU A 283 -15.96 8.95 10.65
CA GLU A 283 -15.81 10.38 11.00
C GLU A 283 -15.72 11.29 9.78
N LEU A 284 -15.01 10.84 8.74
CA LEU A 284 -14.69 11.67 7.56
C LEU A 284 -15.79 11.66 6.50
N GLU A 285 -16.77 10.76 6.63
CA GLU A 285 -17.90 10.59 5.70
C GLU A 285 -17.46 10.58 4.23
N ILE A 286 -16.49 9.72 3.91
CA ILE A 286 -15.91 9.68 2.57
C ILE A 286 -16.88 9.03 1.59
N ASP A 287 -17.31 9.81 0.60
CA ASP A 287 -18.25 9.35 -0.41
C ASP A 287 -17.80 8.05 -1.09
N GLY A 288 -18.72 7.08 -1.16
CA GLY A 288 -18.49 5.80 -1.83
C GLY A 288 -17.53 4.85 -1.11
N LEU A 289 -17.16 5.14 0.14
CA LEU A 289 -16.40 4.22 1.00
C LEU A 289 -17.10 4.03 2.35
N THR A 290 -17.34 2.77 2.71
CA THR A 290 -18.01 2.43 3.97
C THR A 290 -17.07 1.67 4.93
N PRO A 291 -17.21 1.85 6.26
CA PRO A 291 -16.48 1.05 7.26
C PRO A 291 -16.76 -0.44 7.11
N LEU A 292 -15.88 -1.30 7.60
CA LEU A 292 -16.08 -2.76 7.58
C LEU A 292 -17.37 -3.13 8.34
N PRO A 293 -18.28 -3.92 7.74
CA PRO A 293 -19.55 -4.25 8.37
C PRO A 293 -19.32 -5.06 9.65
N ASN A 294 -20.07 -4.74 10.71
CA ASN A 294 -20.01 -5.40 12.01
C ASN A 294 -18.65 -5.32 12.74
N TYR A 295 -17.67 -4.59 12.21
CA TYR A 295 -16.41 -4.36 12.89
C TYR A 295 -16.60 -3.37 14.04
N GLN A 296 -16.08 -3.72 15.21
CA GLN A 296 -16.18 -2.92 16.42
C GLN A 296 -14.81 -2.32 16.76
N PRO A 297 -14.50 -1.09 16.32
CA PRO A 297 -13.20 -0.48 16.58
C PRO A 297 -13.02 -0.18 18.07
N SER A 298 -11.78 -0.27 18.55
CA SER A 298 -11.37 0.08 19.92
C SER A 298 -12.01 -0.75 21.03
N GLN A 299 -12.68 -1.86 20.68
CA GLN A 299 -13.29 -2.81 21.62
C GLN A 299 -12.40 -4.04 21.89
N GLY A 300 -11.15 -4.01 21.43
CA GLY A 300 -10.17 -5.06 21.66
C GLY A 300 -10.41 -6.35 20.86
N MET A 301 -9.70 -7.41 21.24
CA MET A 301 -9.64 -8.67 20.49
C MET A 301 -10.96 -9.46 20.54
N GLU A 302 -11.69 -9.40 21.67
CA GLU A 302 -12.90 -10.19 21.90
C GLU A 302 -14.03 -9.81 20.94
N ALA A 303 -14.24 -8.50 20.71
CA ALA A 303 -15.31 -8.01 19.85
C ALA A 303 -15.14 -8.41 18.38
N ASN A 304 -13.90 -8.65 17.93
CA ASN A 304 -13.56 -9.03 16.55
C ASN A 304 -12.80 -10.37 16.50
N GLN A 305 -13.01 -11.26 17.48
CA GLN A 305 -12.17 -12.43 17.71
C GLN A 305 -12.09 -13.36 16.50
N ARG A 306 -13.22 -13.57 15.81
CA ARG A 306 -13.27 -14.43 14.62
C ARG A 306 -12.33 -13.92 13.54
N LEU A 307 -12.41 -12.63 13.21
CA LEU A 307 -11.55 -12.00 12.20
C LEU A 307 -10.08 -12.18 12.57
N TRP A 308 -9.69 -11.78 13.79
CA TRP A 308 -8.28 -11.82 14.20
C TRP A 308 -7.70 -13.24 14.27
N ARG A 309 -8.50 -14.22 14.68
CA ARG A 309 -8.10 -15.63 14.64
C ARG A 309 -7.85 -16.09 13.21
N ASP A 310 -8.72 -15.73 12.28
CA ASP A 310 -8.63 -16.16 10.88
C ASP A 310 -7.45 -15.45 10.17
N VAL A 311 -7.20 -14.17 10.50
CA VAL A 311 -6.02 -13.40 10.05
C VAL A 311 -4.73 -14.00 10.57
N TYR A 312 -4.64 -14.31 11.87
CA TYR A 312 -3.46 -14.92 12.45
C TYR A 312 -3.16 -16.29 11.83
N ARG A 313 -4.19 -17.10 11.56
CA ARG A 313 -4.03 -18.38 10.86
C ARG A 313 -3.46 -18.20 9.45
N GLU A 314 -3.99 -17.25 8.68
CA GLU A 314 -3.48 -16.95 7.33
C GLU A 314 -2.02 -16.46 7.40
N LEU A 315 -1.71 -15.55 8.33
CA LEU A 315 -0.37 -15.01 8.55
C LEU A 315 0.64 -16.11 8.92
N LYS A 316 0.28 -16.97 9.88
CA LYS A 316 1.12 -18.10 10.29
C LYS A 316 1.41 -19.05 9.14
N GLY A 317 0.44 -19.28 8.25
CA GLY A 317 0.65 -20.05 7.02
C GLY A 317 1.74 -19.46 6.13
N VAL A 318 1.80 -18.13 6.02
CA VAL A 318 2.82 -17.40 5.25
C VAL A 318 4.17 -17.45 5.94
N THR A 319 4.24 -17.14 7.24
CA THR A 319 5.53 -17.05 7.95
C THR A 319 6.23 -18.40 8.10
N LEU A 320 5.48 -19.52 8.14
CA LEU A 320 6.06 -20.87 8.12
C LEU A 320 6.88 -21.17 6.85
N GLN A 321 6.64 -20.45 5.76
CA GLN A 321 7.39 -20.58 4.51
C GLN A 321 8.64 -19.70 4.45
N ILE A 322 8.82 -18.80 5.43
CA ILE A 322 9.99 -17.90 5.51
C ILE A 322 11.09 -18.64 6.27
N LYS A 323 11.80 -19.54 5.56
CA LYS A 323 12.91 -20.34 6.11
C LYS A 323 14.02 -20.51 5.08
N GLY A 324 15.24 -20.71 5.56
CA GLY A 324 16.42 -20.98 4.74
C GLY A 324 17.44 -19.84 4.72
N ASP A 325 18.29 -19.83 3.70
CA ASP A 325 19.37 -18.86 3.56
C ASP A 325 18.81 -17.43 3.42
N ALA A 326 19.17 -16.56 4.36
CA ALA A 326 18.77 -15.16 4.38
C ALA A 326 19.04 -14.43 3.06
N LYS A 327 20.10 -14.81 2.32
CA LYS A 327 20.44 -14.22 1.02
C LYS A 327 19.39 -14.50 -0.06
N ASN A 328 18.65 -15.60 0.09
CA ASN A 328 17.58 -16.01 -0.82
C ASN A 328 16.19 -15.57 -0.35
N ILE A 329 16.08 -15.11 0.89
CA ILE A 329 14.82 -14.66 1.47
C ILE A 329 14.62 -13.19 1.11
N ARG A 330 13.56 -12.94 0.35
CA ARG A 330 13.10 -11.58 0.10
C ARG A 330 12.27 -11.11 1.27
N LEU A 331 12.91 -10.42 2.20
CA LEU A 331 12.29 -9.91 3.41
C LEU A 331 11.15 -8.92 3.10
N GLU A 332 10.03 -9.11 3.77
CA GLU A 332 8.88 -8.19 3.81
C GLU A 332 8.68 -7.70 5.24
N PRO A 333 8.23 -6.46 5.45
CA PRO A 333 7.91 -5.98 6.80
C PRO A 333 6.79 -6.84 7.44
N PRO A 334 6.93 -7.31 8.68
CA PRO A 334 5.87 -7.94 9.47
C PRO A 334 4.51 -7.26 9.39
N PHE A 335 4.45 -5.93 9.46
CA PHE A 335 3.18 -5.20 9.28
C PHE A 335 2.54 -5.46 7.90
N ILE A 336 3.34 -5.45 6.84
CA ILE A 336 2.86 -5.67 5.47
C ILE A 336 2.43 -7.13 5.27
N LEU A 337 3.13 -8.09 5.89
CA LEU A 337 2.69 -9.49 5.92
C LEU A 337 1.33 -9.63 6.61
N GLY A 338 1.16 -9.00 7.76
CA GLY A 338 -0.11 -8.95 8.50
C GLY A 338 -1.24 -8.30 7.69
N LEU A 339 -0.97 -7.16 7.05
CA LEU A 339 -1.92 -6.46 6.18
C LEU A 339 -2.36 -7.33 5.00
N LYS A 340 -1.43 -8.04 4.36
CA LYS A 340 -1.75 -8.97 3.27
C LYS A 340 -2.61 -10.14 3.76
N ALA A 341 -2.33 -10.69 4.95
CA ALA A 341 -3.16 -11.71 5.56
C ALA A 341 -4.59 -11.19 5.84
N LEU A 342 -4.72 -9.99 6.42
CA LEU A 342 -6.00 -9.32 6.65
C LEU A 342 -6.80 -9.14 5.37
N MET A 343 -6.21 -8.51 4.35
CA MET A 343 -6.84 -8.32 3.05
C MET A 343 -7.24 -9.65 2.40
N ARG A 344 -6.44 -10.70 2.57
CA ARG A 344 -6.73 -12.03 2.02
C ARG A 344 -7.94 -12.69 2.69
N VAL A 345 -8.06 -12.58 4.01
CA VAL A 345 -9.22 -13.08 4.76
C VAL A 345 -10.49 -12.32 4.34
N LEU A 346 -10.47 -10.99 4.38
CA LEU A 346 -11.61 -10.17 3.98
C LEU A 346 -11.96 -10.34 2.50
N GLY A 347 -10.96 -10.55 1.64
CA GLY A 347 -11.16 -10.84 0.22
C GLY A 347 -11.83 -12.20 -0.03
N LYS A 348 -11.56 -13.22 0.80
CA LYS A 348 -12.27 -14.51 0.76
C LYS A 348 -13.72 -14.34 1.19
N GLU A 349 -13.97 -13.63 2.29
CA GLU A 349 -15.32 -13.32 2.77
C GLU A 349 -16.13 -12.57 1.71
N TRP A 350 -15.55 -11.52 1.12
CA TRP A 350 -16.16 -10.77 0.02
C TRP A 350 -16.46 -11.64 -1.21
N ALA A 351 -15.62 -12.62 -1.50
CA ALA A 351 -15.83 -13.58 -2.60
C ALA A 351 -16.82 -14.71 -2.25
N GLY A 352 -17.33 -14.77 -1.01
CA GLY A 352 -18.20 -15.83 -0.50
C GLY A 352 -17.49 -17.18 -0.37
N LYS A 353 -16.21 -17.18 0.05
CA LYS A 353 -15.34 -18.36 0.15
C LYS A 353 -14.88 -18.68 1.56
#